data_AF-A0A7H0SQQ3-F1
#
_entry.id   AF-A0A7H0SQQ3-F1
#
_cell.length_a   1.000
_cell.length_b   1.000
_cell.length_c   1.000
_cell.angle_alpha   90.00
_cell.angle_beta   90.00
_cell.angle_gamma   90.00
#
_symmetry.space_group_name_H-M   'P 1'
#
loop_
_entity.id
_entity.type
_entity.pdbx_description
1 polymer ?
#
loop_
_entity_poly.entity_id
_entity_poly.type
_entity_poly.pdbx_seq_one_letter_code
_entity_poly.pdbx_strand_id
1 'polypeptide(L)'
;MAENGVTPDMVAQQLNLDTRDIDYGLRSCVSAVNALINRWVDPDIRNDPATIHGGTMLAARLYRRRNSPAGVESFGELGPVYVSRNDPDLAMTLGLGNYRKIVVA
;
A
#
# COMPACT_ATOMS: atom_id res chain seq x y z
N MET A 1 -16.79 12.93 -12.18
CA MET A 1 -16.47 11.63 -12.79
C MET A 1 -16.00 10.75 -11.66
N ALA A 2 -16.58 9.56 -11.46
CA ALA A 2 -16.11 8.67 -10.40
C ALA A 2 -14.63 8.37 -10.65
N GLU A 3 -13.76 8.61 -9.66
CA GLU A 3 -12.37 8.18 -9.75
C GLU A 3 -12.36 6.65 -9.83
N ASN A 4 -11.92 6.11 -10.96
CA ASN A 4 -11.70 4.68 -11.12
C ASN A 4 -10.44 4.28 -10.31
N GLY A 5 -10.60 3.47 -9.27
CA GLY A 5 -9.49 2.96 -8.46
C GLY A 5 -9.57 3.33 -6.98
N VAL A 6 -8.48 3.05 -6.26
CA VAL A 6 -8.33 3.44 -4.84
C VAL A 6 -8.18 4.95 -4.75
N THR A 7 -8.94 5.61 -3.87
CA THR A 7 -8.85 7.06 -3.67
C THR A 7 -8.17 7.43 -2.35
N PRO A 8 -7.59 8.64 -2.24
CA PRO A 8 -7.05 9.13 -0.98
C PRO A 8 -8.09 9.17 0.16
N ASP A 9 -9.35 9.47 -0.14
CA ASP A 9 -10.42 9.52 0.86
C ASP A 9 -10.76 8.14 1.43
N MET A 10 -10.78 7.10 0.58
CA MET A 10 -10.96 5.71 1.03
C MET A 10 -9.85 5.30 2.00
N VAL A 11 -8.61 5.67 1.70
CA VAL A 11 -7.46 5.35 2.55
C VAL A 11 -7.45 6.19 3.83
N ALA A 12 -7.83 7.46 3.77
CA ALA A 12 -8.00 8.30 4.95
C ALA A 12 -9.06 7.72 5.88
N GLN A 13 -10.22 7.31 5.34
CA GLN A 13 -11.26 6.62 6.10
C GLN A 13 -10.75 5.32 6.74
N GLN A 14 -10.03 4.48 5.98
CA GLN A 14 -9.42 3.25 6.48
C GLN A 14 -8.44 3.49 7.64
N LEU A 15 -7.75 4.63 7.61
CA LEU A 15 -6.78 5.04 8.64
C LEU A 15 -7.41 5.81 9.79
N ASN A 16 -8.70 6.13 9.73
CA ASN A 16 -9.40 7.02 10.64
C ASN A 16 -8.75 8.43 10.71
N LEU A 17 -8.38 8.96 9.54
CA LEU A 17 -7.84 10.31 9.36
C LEU A 17 -8.92 11.25 8.80
N ASP A 18 -8.82 12.54 9.12
CA ASP A 18 -9.60 13.57 8.46
C ASP A 18 -9.11 13.75 7.01
N THR A 19 -10.01 14.04 6.06
CA THR A 19 -9.62 14.26 4.66
C THR A 19 -8.71 15.49 4.49
N ARG A 20 -8.76 16.43 5.44
CA ARG A 20 -7.85 17.57 5.52
C ARG A 20 -6.41 17.17 5.87
N ASP A 21 -6.22 15.99 6.47
CA ASP A 21 -4.90 15.44 6.83
C ASP A 21 -4.28 14.59 5.71
N ILE A 22 -4.91 14.56 4.52
CA ILE A 22 -4.37 13.87 3.34
C ILE A 22 -3.14 14.62 2.82
N ASP A 23 -1.98 14.09 3.18
CA ASP A 23 -0.69 14.63 2.77
C ASP A 23 -0.18 14.05 1.44
N TYR A 24 0.97 14.53 0.99
CA TYR A 24 1.65 14.02 -0.21
C TYR A 24 2.02 12.54 -0.09
N GLY A 25 2.33 12.07 1.12
CA GLY A 25 2.68 10.67 1.38
C GLY A 25 1.57 9.71 1.08
N LEU A 26 0.39 9.99 1.64
CA LEU A 26 -0.80 9.18 1.45
C LEU A 26 -1.14 9.13 -0.05
N ARG A 27 -1.11 10.28 -0.73
CA ARG A 27 -1.33 10.36 -2.18
C ARG A 27 -0.32 9.54 -2.99
N SER A 28 0.96 9.57 -2.60
CA SER A 28 2.01 8.79 -3.24
C SER A 28 1.79 7.28 -3.06
N CYS A 29 1.40 6.83 -1.86
CA CYS A 29 1.05 5.43 -1.60
C CYS A 29 -0.15 4.97 -2.44
N VAL A 30 -1.21 5.78 -2.52
CA VAL A 30 -2.39 5.51 -3.36
C VAL A 30 -1.99 5.37 -4.84
N SER A 31 -1.19 6.32 -5.35
CA SER A 31 -0.71 6.27 -6.73
C SER A 31 0.10 5.01 -7.03
N ALA A 32 1.00 4.62 -6.13
CA ALA A 32 1.80 3.41 -6.27
C ALA A 32 0.93 2.13 -6.31
N VAL A 33 -0.08 2.05 -5.44
CA VAL A 33 -1.00 0.90 -5.41
C VAL A 33 -1.87 0.85 -6.66
N ASN A 34 -2.42 1.98 -7.12
CA ASN A 34 -3.17 2.01 -8.37
C ASN A 34 -2.31 1.61 -9.58
N ALA A 35 -1.03 2.00 -9.61
CA ALA A 35 -0.09 1.54 -10.64
C ALA A 35 0.16 0.02 -10.56
N LEU A 36 0.23 -0.54 -9.34
CA LEU A 36 0.39 -1.98 -9.14
C LEU A 36 -0.85 -2.76 -9.60
N ILE A 37 -2.05 -2.32 -9.21
CA ILE A 37 -3.34 -2.88 -9.66
C ILE A 37 -3.39 -2.87 -11.19
N ASN A 38 -3.08 -1.73 -11.81
CA ASN A 38 -3.05 -1.60 -13.26
C ASN A 38 -2.03 -2.49 -13.96
N ARG A 39 -0.97 -2.92 -13.25
CA ARG A 39 0.07 -3.78 -13.81
C ARG A 39 -0.29 -5.26 -13.72
N TRP A 40 -0.98 -5.67 -12.65
CA TRP A 40 -1.09 -7.09 -12.25
C TRP A 40 -2.51 -7.63 -12.25
N VAL A 41 -3.52 -6.80 -12.05
CA VAL A 41 -4.91 -7.22 -12.00
C VAL A 41 -5.51 -7.17 -13.41
N ASP A 42 -6.33 -8.17 -13.73
CA ASP A 42 -7.07 -8.24 -14.99
C ASP A 42 -7.96 -6.98 -15.14
N PRO A 43 -7.90 -6.25 -16.27
CA PRO A 43 -8.74 -5.08 -16.53
C PRO A 43 -10.21 -5.22 -16.13
N ASP A 44 -10.81 -6.40 -16.32
CA ASP A 44 -12.24 -6.63 -16.10
C ASP A 44 -12.63 -6.57 -14.62
N ILE A 45 -11.67 -6.79 -13.71
CA ILE A 45 -11.91 -6.82 -12.25
C ILE A 45 -11.19 -5.69 -11.49
N ARG A 46 -10.43 -4.81 -12.16
CA ARG A 46 -9.65 -3.75 -11.47
C ARG A 46 -10.47 -2.83 -10.58
N ASN A 47 -11.73 -2.62 -10.95
CA ASN A 47 -12.65 -1.75 -10.22
C ASN A 47 -13.68 -2.53 -9.40
N ASP A 48 -13.53 -3.85 -9.28
CA ASP A 48 -14.42 -4.63 -8.46
C ASP A 48 -14.24 -4.27 -6.96
N PRO A 49 -15.29 -4.42 -6.13
CA PRO A 49 -15.20 -4.02 -4.73
C PRO A 49 -14.07 -4.70 -3.95
N ALA A 50 -13.71 -5.94 -4.31
CA ALA A 50 -12.65 -6.70 -3.66
C ALA A 50 -11.26 -6.11 -3.93
N THR A 51 -10.96 -5.77 -5.19
CA THR A 51 -9.72 -5.15 -5.62
C THR A 51 -9.57 -3.77 -5.01
N ILE A 52 -10.65 -2.97 -5.01
CA ILE A 52 -10.63 -1.64 -4.39
C ILE A 52 -10.40 -1.74 -2.88
N HIS A 53 -11.08 -2.66 -2.19
CA HIS A 53 -10.90 -2.85 -0.76
C HIS A 53 -9.47 -3.32 -0.42
N GLY A 54 -8.97 -4.34 -1.10
CA GLY A 54 -7.61 -4.85 -0.92
C GLY A 54 -6.53 -3.79 -1.22
N GLY A 55 -6.72 -3.01 -2.29
CA GLY A 55 -5.85 -1.88 -2.62
C GLY A 55 -5.87 -0.78 -1.57
N THR A 56 -7.04 -0.44 -1.03
CA THR A 56 -7.20 0.53 0.06
C THR A 56 -6.40 0.09 1.30
N MET A 57 -6.53 -1.18 1.69
CA MET A 57 -5.76 -1.74 2.81
C MET A 57 -4.25 -1.73 2.57
N LEU A 58 -3.80 -2.06 1.35
CA LEU A 58 -2.39 -2.05 0.99
C LEU A 58 -1.80 -0.62 1.04
N ALA A 59 -2.52 0.37 0.49
CA ALA A 59 -2.08 1.77 0.52
C ALA A 59 -1.98 2.30 1.96
N ALA A 60 -2.97 1.98 2.81
CA ALA A 60 -2.96 2.33 4.22
C ALA A 60 -1.75 1.72 4.97
N ARG A 61 -1.43 0.45 4.67
CA ARG A 61 -0.26 -0.24 5.24
C ARG A 61 1.05 0.42 4.83
N LEU A 62 1.23 0.72 3.54
CA LEU A 62 2.42 1.42 3.05
C LEU A 62 2.59 2.80 3.71
N TYR A 63 1.49 3.54 3.88
CA TYR A 63 1.52 4.84 4.52
C TYR A 63 1.96 4.77 5.99
N ARG A 64 1.43 3.82 6.78
CA ARG A 64 1.83 3.64 8.19
C ARG A 64 3.31 3.28 8.33
N ARG A 65 3.85 2.45 7.42
CA ARG A 65 5.26 2.05 7.43
C ARG A 65 6.23 3.22 7.26
N ARG A 66 5.84 4.26 6.51
CA ARG A 66 6.64 5.48 6.33
C ARG A 66 6.95 6.19 7.65
N ASN A 67 6.05 6.09 8.62
CA ASN A 67 6.14 6.78 9.90
C ASN A 67 6.72 5.91 11.03
N SER A 68 7.20 4.70 10.75
CA SER A 68 7.94 3.89 11.74
C SER A 68 9.42 4.30 11.73
N PRO A 69 9.95 4.94 12.79
CA PRO A 69 11.37 5.28 12.88
C PRO A 69 12.16 3.97 13.00
N ALA A 70 13.05 3.70 12.04
CA ALA A 70 14.03 2.61 12.11
C ALA A 70 13.51 1.17 12.30
N GLY A 71 12.22 0.90 12.03
CA GLY A 71 11.68 -0.44 12.18
C GLY A 71 11.43 -0.84 13.65
N VAL A 72 11.04 0.12 14.48
CA VAL A 72 10.54 -0.12 15.83
C VAL A 72 9.11 0.41 15.89
N GLU A 73 8.14 -0.48 16.15
CA GLU A 73 6.71 -0.12 16.16
C GLU A 73 6.23 0.35 17.56
N SER A 74 7.05 0.23 18.61
CA SER A 74 6.75 0.76 19.95
C SER A 74 7.96 0.55 20.88
N PHE A 75 8.23 1.51 21.78
CA PHE A 75 8.95 1.22 23.03
C PHE A 75 7.95 0.67 24.04
N GLY A 76 7.53 -0.59 23.85
CA GLY A 76 6.73 -1.31 24.84
C GLY A 76 7.59 -1.92 25.93
N GLU A 77 7.00 -2.14 27.11
CA GLU A 77 7.63 -2.69 28.33
C GLU A 77 8.26 -4.10 28.17
N LEU A 78 8.10 -4.74 26.99
CA LEU A 78 8.52 -6.11 26.69
C LEU A 78 9.75 -6.24 25.76
N GLY A 79 10.45 -5.14 25.47
CA GLY A 79 11.69 -5.16 24.68
C GLY A 79 11.51 -4.94 23.17
N PRO A 80 12.60 -4.91 22.40
CA PRO A 80 12.59 -4.43 21.02
C PRO A 80 11.82 -5.38 20.08
N VAL A 81 10.80 -4.85 19.41
CA VAL A 81 10.12 -5.53 18.29
C VAL A 81 10.95 -5.35 17.03
N TYR A 82 11.51 -6.45 16.51
CA TYR A 82 12.28 -6.46 15.25
C TYR A 82 11.34 -6.31 14.04
N VAL A 83 11.53 -5.26 13.24
CA VAL A 83 10.99 -5.24 11.87
C VAL A 83 11.84 -6.14 10.97
N SER A 84 11.17 -7.01 10.22
CA SER A 84 11.78 -7.93 9.26
C SER A 84 12.70 -7.20 8.27
N ARG A 85 13.91 -7.74 8.02
CA ARG A 85 14.83 -7.27 6.96
C ARG A 85 14.22 -7.39 5.56
N ASN A 86 13.24 -8.26 5.38
CA ASN A 86 12.53 -8.45 4.13
C ASN A 86 11.22 -7.65 4.14
N ASP A 87 11.04 -6.80 3.14
CA ASP A 87 9.82 -6.04 2.91
C ASP A 87 9.08 -6.59 1.68
N PRO A 88 8.11 -7.51 1.86
CA PRO A 88 7.38 -8.07 0.74
C PRO A 88 6.55 -7.03 0.00
N ASP A 89 6.08 -5.98 0.66
CA ASP A 89 5.23 -4.95 0.05
C ASP A 89 6.07 -4.10 -0.93
N LEU A 90 7.29 -3.71 -0.53
CA LEU A 90 8.23 -3.01 -1.41
C LEU A 90 8.76 -3.93 -2.52
N ALA A 91 9.09 -5.18 -2.20
CA ALA A 91 9.51 -6.15 -3.22
C ALA A 91 8.43 -6.36 -4.28
N MET A 92 7.16 -6.42 -3.86
CA MET A 92 5.99 -6.50 -4.74
C MET A 92 5.87 -5.25 -5.62
N THR A 93 5.93 -4.06 -5.03
CA THR A 93 5.79 -2.76 -5.75
C THR A 93 6.88 -2.58 -6.81
N LEU A 94 8.10 -2.99 -6.49
CA LEU A 94 9.28 -2.90 -7.37
C LEU A 94 9.42 -4.11 -8.33
N GLY A 95 8.64 -5.19 -8.15
CA GLY A 95 8.75 -6.40 -8.95
C GLY A 95 10.08 -7.15 -8.75
N LEU A 96 10.57 -7.19 -7.51
CA LEU A 96 11.83 -7.85 -7.13
C LEU A 96 11.59 -9.27 -6.58
N GLY A 97 12.64 -10.10 -6.62
CA GLY A 97 12.61 -11.46 -6.06
C GLY A 97 11.48 -12.30 -6.65
N ASN A 98 10.64 -12.86 -5.78
CA ASN A 98 9.51 -13.73 -6.16
C ASN A 98 8.39 -13.00 -6.93
N TYR A 99 8.42 -11.67 -7.00
CA TYR A 99 7.44 -10.85 -7.71
C TYR A 99 7.88 -10.43 -9.11
N ARG A 100 9.05 -10.88 -9.56
CA ARG A 100 9.55 -10.60 -10.90
C ARG A 100 8.67 -11.30 -11.93
N LYS A 101 8.26 -10.57 -12.98
CA LYS A 101 7.52 -11.17 -14.11
C LYS A 101 8.37 -12.26 -14.76
N ILE A 102 7.75 -13.40 -15.02
CA ILE A 102 8.35 -14.46 -15.82
C ILE A 102 8.59 -13.91 -17.23
N VAL A 103 9.82 -14.03 -17.70
CA VAL A 103 10.19 -13.71 -19.09
C VAL A 103 10.46 -15.04 -19.77
N VAL A 104 9.63 -15.40 -20.75
CA VAL A 104 9.90 -16.51 -21.67
C VAL A 104 10.63 -15.91 -22.85
N ALA A 105 11.87 -16.35 -23.08
CA ALA A 105 12.71 -15.92 -24.20
C ALA A 105 12.28 -16.59 -25.50
#